data_AF-A0A7W0LEW2-F1
#
_entry.id   AF-A0A7W0LEW2-F1
#
_cell.length_a   1.000
_cell.length_b   1.000
_cell.length_c   1.000
_cell.angle_alpha   90.00
_cell.angle_beta   90.00
_cell.angle_gamma   90.00
#
_symmetry.space_group_name_H-M   'P 1'
#
loop_
_entity.id
_entity.type
_entity.pdbx_description
1 polymer ?
#
loop_
_entity_poly.entity_id
_entity_poly.type
_entity_poly.pdbx_seq_one_letter_code
_entity_poly.pdbx_strand_id
1 'polypeptide(L)'
;MNSGISTDEPRHVSDEGFRPWHFFVLVSILLATATVVLARRSAPENLILLSFTVGAAGAAAAALYRMLLPFAADDVALAEEPLTERRRATLDKDRMLTLRAIKELEFDRAMGKLSQKDFAEMDGRLRQRALSLMKQLDEGAGYREVIEHELQRRLQRAPERASCGCGAANDDDAIFCKKCGTRLRA
;
A
#
# COMPACT_ATOMS: atom_id res chain seq x y z
N MET A 1 -0.96 23.25 -37.94
CA MET A 1 -0.22 23.06 -36.68
C MET A 1 -0.43 21.62 -36.23
N ASN A 2 0.62 20.79 -36.31
CA ASN A 2 0.62 19.40 -35.84
C ASN A 2 1.01 19.38 -34.35
N SER A 3 0.11 18.92 -33.49
CA SER A 3 0.42 18.56 -32.11
C SER A 3 0.79 17.06 -32.06
N GLY A 4 2.09 16.79 -32.12
CA GLY A 4 2.63 15.47 -31.80
C GLY A 4 2.48 15.22 -30.30
N ILE A 5 1.65 14.24 -29.94
CA ILE A 5 1.54 13.73 -28.58
C ILE A 5 2.73 12.78 -28.41
N SER A 6 3.77 13.25 -27.72
CA SER A 6 4.88 12.42 -27.28
C SER A 6 4.36 11.48 -26.20
N THR A 7 4.10 10.23 -26.57
CA THR A 7 3.89 9.13 -25.63
C THR A 7 5.24 8.81 -25.00
N ASP A 8 5.51 9.37 -23.83
CA ASP A 8 6.63 8.95 -22.99
C ASP A 8 6.20 7.63 -22.32
N GLU A 9 6.74 6.53 -22.83
CA GLU A 9 6.48 5.18 -22.34
C GLU A 9 7.23 4.99 -21.01
N PRO A 10 6.57 4.60 -19.91
CA PRO A 10 7.26 4.41 -18.64
C PRO A 10 8.24 3.25 -18.76
N ARG A 11 9.54 3.56 -18.68
CA ARG A 11 10.60 2.56 -18.56
C ARG A 11 10.33 1.70 -17.33
N HIS A 12 9.91 0.46 -17.54
CA HIS A 12 9.93 -0.58 -16.52
C HIS A 12 11.38 -0.83 -16.12
N VAL A 13 11.82 -0.22 -15.02
CA VAL A 13 13.05 -0.62 -14.34
C VAL A 13 12.73 -1.94 -13.65
N SER A 14 13.12 -3.04 -14.28
CA SER A 14 13.14 -4.35 -13.64
C SER A 14 14.16 -4.28 -12.51
N ASP A 15 13.70 -4.05 -11.27
CA ASP A 15 14.53 -4.30 -10.09
C ASP A 15 14.71 -5.82 -9.96
N GLU A 16 15.61 -6.37 -10.76
CA GLU A 16 16.17 -7.71 -10.63
C GLU A 16 17.17 -7.76 -9.47
N GLY A 17 16.77 -7.22 -8.32
CA GLY A 17 17.52 -7.32 -7.08
C GLY A 17 17.56 -8.76 -6.59
N PHE A 18 18.66 -9.11 -5.91
CA PHE A 18 18.84 -10.43 -5.30
C PHE A 18 17.76 -10.68 -4.23
N ARG A 19 16.70 -11.38 -4.61
CA ARG A 19 15.59 -11.68 -3.70
C ARG A 19 16.03 -12.71 -2.65
N PRO A 20 15.55 -12.61 -1.39
CA PRO A 20 15.95 -13.53 -0.33
C PRO A 20 15.75 -15.02 -0.65
N TRP A 21 14.76 -15.36 -1.50
CA TRP A 21 14.53 -16.74 -1.92
C TRP A 21 15.63 -17.31 -2.85
N HIS A 22 16.33 -16.46 -3.61
CA HIS A 22 17.46 -16.88 -4.45
C HIS A 22 18.60 -17.43 -3.59
N PHE A 23 18.83 -16.88 -2.38
CA PHE A 23 19.83 -17.39 -1.45
C PHE A 23 19.58 -18.85 -1.07
N PHE A 24 18.34 -19.19 -0.71
CA PHE A 24 17.99 -20.56 -0.33
C PHE A 24 18.14 -21.55 -1.50
N VAL A 25 17.74 -21.14 -2.71
CA VAL A 25 17.92 -21.95 -3.91
C VAL A 25 19.40 -22.15 -4.21
N LEU A 26 20.20 -21.10 -4.19
CA LEU A 26 21.65 -21.20 -4.44
C LEU A 26 22.36 -22.04 -3.38
N VAL A 27 22.03 -21.86 -2.10
CA VAL A 27 22.60 -22.66 -1.00
C VAL A 27 22.21 -24.13 -1.13
N SER A 28 20.96 -24.45 -1.47
CA SER A 28 20.54 -25.85 -1.69
C SER A 28 21.24 -26.51 -2.87
N ILE A 29 21.41 -25.79 -3.99
CA ILE A 29 22.16 -26.27 -5.15
C ILE A 29 23.63 -26.49 -4.78
N LEU A 30 24.24 -25.56 -4.03
CA LEU A 30 25.63 -25.65 -3.62
C LEU A 30 25.86 -26.84 -2.66
N LEU A 31 24.96 -27.04 -1.68
CA LEU A 31 25.00 -28.22 -0.78
C LEU A 31 24.78 -29.54 -1.54
N ALA A 32 23.84 -29.57 -2.50
CA ALA A 32 23.62 -30.75 -3.33
C ALA A 32 24.86 -31.09 -4.18
N THR A 33 25.52 -30.07 -4.73
CA THR A 33 26.74 -30.25 -5.52
C THR A 33 27.90 -30.71 -4.64
N ALA A 34 28.06 -30.13 -3.45
CA ALA A 34 29.10 -30.50 -2.49
C ALA A 34 28.93 -31.94 -2.00
N THR A 35 27.71 -32.36 -1.67
CA THR A 35 27.44 -33.73 -1.22
C THR A 35 27.78 -34.76 -2.29
N VAL A 36 27.46 -34.51 -3.56
CA VAL A 36 27.84 -35.39 -4.69
C VAL A 36 29.36 -35.46 -4.88
N VAL A 37 30.06 -34.33 -4.78
CA VAL A 37 31.53 -34.27 -4.95
C VAL A 37 32.27 -34.98 -3.81
N LEU A 38 31.77 -34.93 -2.58
CA LEU A 38 32.37 -35.64 -1.44
C LEU A 38 31.99 -37.13 -1.41
N ALA A 39 30.83 -37.51 -1.96
CA ALA A 39 30.32 -38.89 -1.97
C ALA A 39 30.85 -39.77 -3.12
N ARG A 40 31.99 -39.41 -3.73
CA ARG A 40 32.61 -40.08 -4.91
C ARG A 40 32.88 -41.60 -4.81
N ARG A 41 32.51 -42.28 -3.71
CA ARG A 41 32.62 -43.74 -3.52
C ARG A 41 31.29 -44.47 -3.23
N SER A 42 30.15 -43.79 -3.24
CA SER A 42 28.84 -44.43 -2.98
C SER A 42 28.14 -44.91 -4.26
N ALA A 43 27.41 -46.02 -4.17
CA ALA A 43 26.55 -46.53 -5.25
C ALA A 43 25.58 -45.44 -5.74
N PRO A 44 25.22 -45.42 -7.04
CA PRO A 44 24.44 -44.34 -7.65
C PRO A 44 23.07 -44.11 -7.00
N GLU A 45 22.49 -45.16 -6.41
CA GLU A 45 21.23 -45.10 -5.66
C GLU A 45 21.30 -44.17 -4.44
N ASN A 46 22.43 -44.21 -3.73
CA ASN A 46 22.65 -43.37 -2.55
C ASN A 46 22.77 -41.89 -2.93
N LEU A 47 23.33 -41.57 -4.10
CA LEU A 47 23.43 -40.19 -4.56
C LEU A 47 22.05 -39.58 -4.85
N ILE A 48 21.13 -40.36 -5.42
CA ILE A 48 19.76 -39.94 -5.70
C ILE A 48 19.03 -39.65 -4.38
N LEU A 49 19.07 -40.59 -3.43
CA LEU A 49 18.43 -40.42 -2.12
C LEU A 49 18.99 -39.20 -1.37
N LEU A 50 20.31 -39.01 -1.39
CA LEU A 50 20.96 -37.91 -0.69
C LEU A 50 20.57 -36.55 -1.32
N SER A 51 20.55 -36.45 -2.65
CA SER A 51 20.07 -35.23 -3.33
C SER A 51 18.61 -34.89 -2.98
N PHE A 52 17.74 -35.90 -2.91
CA PHE A 52 16.33 -35.72 -2.56
C PHE A 52 16.14 -35.25 -1.12
N THR A 53 16.91 -35.81 -0.17
CA THR A 53 16.87 -35.39 1.24
C THR A 53 17.33 -33.94 1.43
N VAL A 54 18.38 -33.52 0.72
CA VAL A 54 18.87 -32.12 0.76
C VAL A 54 17.83 -31.18 0.17
N GLY A 55 17.21 -31.54 -0.96
CA GLY A 55 16.12 -30.77 -1.56
C GLY A 55 14.90 -30.65 -0.63
N ALA A 56 14.47 -31.75 -0.02
CA ALA A 56 13.37 -31.78 0.93
C ALA A 56 13.64 -30.95 2.18
N ALA A 57 14.87 -31.03 2.72
CA ALA A 57 15.30 -30.21 3.85
C ALA A 57 15.29 -28.71 3.51
N GLY A 58 15.76 -28.34 2.31
CA GLY A 58 15.72 -26.95 1.83
C GLY A 58 14.29 -26.43 1.67
N ALA A 59 13.39 -27.23 1.09
CA ALA A 59 11.98 -26.88 0.95
C ALA A 59 11.27 -26.72 2.31
N ALA A 60 11.56 -27.62 3.27
CA ALA A 60 11.05 -27.52 4.63
C ALA A 60 11.56 -26.27 5.35
N ALA A 61 12.85 -25.94 5.22
CA ALA A 61 13.41 -24.71 5.78
C ALA A 61 12.78 -23.44 5.18
N ALA A 62 12.54 -23.42 3.86
CA ALA A 62 11.87 -22.30 3.19
C ALA A 62 10.41 -22.15 3.64
N ALA A 63 9.69 -23.26 3.82
CA ALA A 63 8.33 -23.26 4.35
C ALA A 63 8.29 -22.74 5.79
N LEU A 64 9.22 -23.21 6.64
CA LEU A 64 9.35 -22.76 8.02
C LEU A 64 9.70 -21.26 8.11
N TYR A 65 10.61 -20.78 7.26
CA TYR A 65 10.94 -19.36 7.16
C TYR A 65 9.73 -18.51 6.76
N ARG A 66 8.91 -18.98 5.79
CA ARG A 66 7.64 -18.32 5.43
C ARG A 66 6.63 -18.33 6.57
N MET A 67 6.61 -19.38 7.38
CA MET A 67 5.71 -19.49 8.53
C MET A 67 6.14 -18.58 9.70
N LEU A 68 7.44 -18.33 9.86
CA LEU A 68 8.01 -17.48 10.93
C LEU A 68 8.07 -15.99 10.55
N LEU A 69 8.12 -15.65 9.26
CA LEU A 69 8.06 -14.28 8.74
C LEU A 69 6.96 -13.40 9.39
N PRO A 70 5.69 -13.86 9.52
CA PRO A 70 4.64 -13.05 10.12
C PRO A 70 4.78 -12.86 11.64
N PHE A 71 5.60 -13.66 12.32
CA PHE A 71 5.87 -13.51 13.76
C PHE A 71 7.06 -12.59 14.06
N ALA A 72 7.92 -12.33 13.07
CA ALA A 72 9.07 -11.43 13.20
C ALA A 72 8.80 -10.03 12.63
N ALA A 73 7.74 -9.88 11.83
CA ALA A 73 7.20 -8.58 11.45
C ALA A 73 6.30 -8.09 12.59
N ASP A 74 6.91 -7.52 13.64
CA ASP A 74 6.17 -6.73 14.63
C ASP A 74 5.41 -5.61 13.91
N ASP A 75 4.08 -5.73 13.88
CA ASP A 75 3.10 -4.66 13.68
C ASP A 75 3.32 -3.62 12.56
N VAL A 76 3.82 -3.94 11.36
CA VAL A 76 3.69 -2.99 10.24
C VAL A 76 3.54 -3.66 8.89
N ALA A 77 2.50 -3.21 8.18
CA ALA A 77 2.22 -3.49 6.79
C ALA A 77 1.88 -4.96 6.49
N LEU A 78 0.61 -5.32 6.73
CA LEU A 78 -0.15 -5.90 5.63
C LEU A 78 0.24 -5.10 4.40
N ALA A 79 1.04 -5.69 3.52
CA ALA A 79 1.32 -5.11 2.23
C ALA A 79 -0.04 -4.85 1.61
N GLU A 80 -0.49 -3.60 1.69
CA GLU A 80 -1.51 -3.05 0.82
C GLU A 80 -0.87 -3.22 -0.55
N GLU A 81 -1.09 -4.38 -1.17
CA GLU A 81 -0.75 -4.57 -2.56
C GLU A 81 -1.39 -3.38 -3.27
N PRO A 82 -0.60 -2.52 -3.92
CA PRO A 82 -1.16 -1.36 -4.59
C PRO A 82 -2.23 -1.91 -5.50
N LEU A 83 -3.50 -1.50 -5.26
CA LEU A 83 -4.62 -2.07 -6.00
C LEU A 83 -4.26 -2.01 -7.48
N THR A 84 -4.21 -3.16 -8.15
CA THR A 84 -3.93 -3.22 -9.57
C THR A 84 -4.83 -2.20 -10.27
N GLU A 85 -4.31 -1.43 -11.22
CA GLU A 85 -5.08 -0.36 -11.89
C GLU A 85 -6.45 -0.85 -12.38
N ARG A 86 -6.52 -2.10 -12.84
CA ARG A 86 -7.76 -2.78 -13.24
C ARG A 86 -8.78 -2.94 -12.11
N ARG A 87 -8.32 -3.27 -10.90
CA ARG A 87 -9.16 -3.40 -9.71
C ARG A 87 -9.65 -2.01 -9.24
N ARG A 88 -8.78 -1.00 -9.24
CA ARG A 88 -9.17 0.41 -8.97
C ARG A 88 -10.24 0.89 -9.95
N ALA A 89 -10.01 0.71 -11.25
CA ALA A 89 -10.97 1.10 -12.28
C ALA A 89 -12.33 0.39 -12.17
N THR A 90 -12.35 -0.83 -11.62
CA THR A 90 -13.60 -1.56 -11.38
C THR A 90 -14.34 -0.97 -10.18
N LEU A 91 -13.63 -0.72 -9.08
CA LEU A 91 -14.20 -0.09 -7.89
C LEU A 91 -14.70 1.34 -8.18
N ASP A 92 -13.98 2.11 -9.00
CA ASP A 92 -14.41 3.45 -9.42
C ASP A 92 -15.71 3.40 -10.24
N LYS A 93 -15.83 2.43 -11.16
CA LYS A 93 -17.08 2.23 -11.92
C LYS A 93 -18.24 1.89 -10.99
N ASP A 94 -18.04 0.96 -10.07
CA ASP A 94 -19.08 0.55 -9.11
C ASP A 94 -19.50 1.72 -8.21
N ARG A 95 -18.54 2.55 -7.77
CA ARG A 95 -18.79 3.79 -7.03
C ARG A 95 -19.64 4.75 -7.86
N MET A 96 -19.26 5.01 -9.11
CA MET A 96 -20.01 5.91 -9.99
C MET A 96 -21.45 5.43 -10.21
N LEU A 97 -21.65 4.12 -10.44
CA LEU A 97 -22.97 3.54 -10.61
C LEU A 97 -23.82 3.66 -9.35
N THR A 98 -23.24 3.39 -8.17
CA THR A 98 -23.95 3.50 -6.89
C THR A 98 -24.37 4.94 -6.62
N LEU A 99 -23.50 5.92 -6.88
CA LEU A 99 -23.83 7.34 -6.70
C LEU A 99 -24.90 7.81 -7.68
N ARG A 100 -24.88 7.32 -8.93
CA ARG A 100 -25.95 7.58 -9.90
C ARG A 100 -27.28 7.00 -9.41
N ALA A 101 -27.29 5.77 -8.92
CA ALA A 101 -28.50 5.15 -8.38
C ALA A 101 -29.11 5.94 -7.22
N ILE A 102 -28.28 6.51 -6.32
CA ILE A 102 -28.76 7.42 -5.26
C ILE A 102 -29.44 8.65 -5.87
N LYS A 103 -28.85 9.25 -6.92
CA LYS A 103 -29.42 10.44 -7.57
C LYS A 103 -30.73 10.14 -8.30
N GLU A 104 -30.83 8.99 -8.95
CA GLU A 104 -32.08 8.52 -9.57
C GLU A 104 -33.16 8.28 -8.51
N LEU A 105 -32.80 7.68 -7.37
CA LEU A 105 -33.73 7.48 -6.25
C LEU A 105 -34.22 8.81 -5.65
N GLU A 106 -33.33 9.78 -5.49
CA GLU A 106 -33.68 11.15 -5.04
C GLU A 106 -34.63 11.82 -6.04
N PHE A 107 -34.42 11.62 -7.33
CA PHE A 107 -35.29 12.11 -8.39
C PHE A 107 -36.66 11.43 -8.37
N ASP A 108 -36.73 10.11 -8.27
CA ASP A 108 -37.99 9.36 -8.23
C ASP A 108 -38.85 9.76 -7.01
N ARG A 109 -38.22 10.06 -5.86
CA ARG A 109 -38.92 10.65 -4.72
C ARG A 109 -39.45 12.05 -5.04
N ALA A 110 -38.62 12.92 -5.62
CA ALA A 110 -39.05 14.28 -5.99
C ALA A 110 -40.19 14.28 -7.01
N MET A 111 -40.25 13.25 -7.86
CA MET A 111 -41.33 13.01 -8.81
C MET A 111 -42.58 12.35 -8.18
N GLY A 112 -42.55 12.05 -6.88
CA GLY A 112 -43.66 11.43 -6.16
C GLY A 112 -43.88 9.95 -6.48
N LYS A 113 -42.95 9.27 -7.16
CA LYS A 113 -43.06 7.84 -7.47
C LYS A 113 -42.76 6.93 -6.27
N LEU A 114 -42.12 7.47 -5.25
CA LEU A 114 -41.67 6.73 -4.07
C LEU A 114 -42.14 7.40 -2.78
N SER A 115 -42.52 6.58 -1.80
CA SER A 115 -42.85 7.06 -0.46
C SER A 115 -41.60 7.48 0.30
N GLN A 116 -41.73 8.38 1.29
CA GLN A 116 -40.62 8.83 2.12
C GLN A 116 -40.00 7.67 2.94
N LYS A 117 -40.81 6.67 3.31
CA LYS A 117 -40.36 5.49 4.06
C LYS A 117 -39.47 4.60 3.18
N ASP A 118 -39.93 4.27 1.98
CA ASP A 118 -39.19 3.41 1.05
C ASP A 118 -37.89 4.09 0.57
N PHE A 119 -37.96 5.40 0.35
CA PHE A 119 -36.77 6.20 0.05
C PHE A 119 -35.72 6.10 1.14
N ALA A 120 -36.08 6.31 2.41
CA ALA A 120 -35.14 6.32 3.52
C ALA A 120 -34.44 4.95 3.71
N GLU A 121 -35.20 3.86 3.53
CA GLU A 121 -34.64 2.51 3.59
C GLU A 121 -33.64 2.26 2.45
N MET A 122 -34.03 2.57 1.21
CA MET A 122 -33.21 2.30 0.03
C MET A 122 -31.98 3.22 -0.06
N ASP A 123 -32.14 4.51 0.24
CA ASP A 123 -31.05 5.49 0.30
C ASP A 123 -30.01 5.10 1.35
N GLY A 124 -30.44 4.65 2.54
CA GLY A 124 -29.55 4.17 3.59
C GLY A 124 -28.66 3.01 3.12
N ARG A 125 -29.25 1.99 2.48
CA ARG A 125 -28.51 0.83 1.95
C ARG A 125 -27.51 1.24 0.86
N LEU A 126 -27.91 2.11 -0.06
CA LEU A 126 -27.05 2.58 -1.14
C LEU A 126 -25.90 3.45 -0.61
N ARG A 127 -26.15 4.32 0.39
CA ARG A 127 -25.10 5.13 1.04
C ARG A 127 -24.08 4.27 1.76
N GLN A 128 -24.52 3.24 2.49
CA GLN A 128 -23.62 2.29 3.13
C GLN A 128 -22.71 1.59 2.10
N ARG A 129 -23.27 1.19 0.95
CA ARG A 129 -22.50 0.61 -0.16
C ARG A 129 -21.54 1.63 -0.79
N ALA A 130 -21.96 2.87 -0.98
CA ALA A 130 -21.10 3.91 -1.54
C ALA A 130 -19.90 4.19 -0.62
N LEU A 131 -20.14 4.26 0.70
CA LEU A 131 -19.09 4.44 1.70
C LEU A 131 -18.09 3.28 1.71
N SER A 132 -18.57 2.03 1.62
CA SER A 132 -17.65 0.88 1.59
C SER A 132 -16.79 0.86 0.33
N LEU A 133 -17.33 1.23 -0.83
CA LEU A 133 -16.56 1.36 -2.08
C LEU A 133 -15.51 2.49 -2.01
N MET A 134 -15.85 3.63 -1.42
CA MET A 134 -14.90 4.73 -1.21
C MET A 134 -13.76 4.30 -0.27
N LYS A 135 -14.08 3.64 0.83
CA LYS A 135 -13.08 3.13 1.78
C LYS A 135 -12.09 2.16 1.13
N GLN A 136 -12.58 1.25 0.29
CA GLN A 136 -11.73 0.31 -0.45
C GLN A 136 -10.80 1.01 -1.44
N LEU A 137 -11.26 2.10 -2.07
CA LEU A 137 -10.42 2.91 -2.94
C LEU A 137 -9.33 3.66 -2.14
N ASP A 138 -9.67 4.18 -0.96
CA ASP A 138 -8.75 4.90 -0.08
C ASP A 138 -7.66 3.98 0.50
N GLU A 139 -8.05 2.80 1.00
CA GLU A 139 -7.15 1.74 1.49
C GLU A 139 -6.17 1.29 0.40
N GLY A 140 -6.58 1.37 -0.86
CA GLY A 140 -5.75 0.94 -1.97
C GLY A 140 -4.88 2.02 -2.60
N ALA A 141 -5.05 3.29 -2.22
CA ALA A 141 -4.48 4.41 -2.96
C ALA A 141 -3.06 4.80 -2.53
N GLY A 142 -2.48 4.13 -1.52
CA GLY A 142 -1.09 4.38 -1.10
C GLY A 142 -0.82 5.80 -0.61
N TYR A 143 -1.86 6.61 -0.37
CA TYR A 143 -1.72 7.96 0.16
C TYR A 143 -1.05 7.97 1.53
N ARG A 144 -1.12 6.86 2.27
CA ARG A 144 -0.46 6.69 3.56
C ARG A 144 1.05 6.95 3.47
N GLU A 145 1.72 6.36 2.48
CA GLU A 145 3.16 6.53 2.27
C GLU A 145 3.52 7.99 1.93
N VAL A 146 2.70 8.63 1.09
CA VAL A 146 2.87 10.04 0.70
C VAL A 146 2.64 10.98 1.88
N ILE A 147 1.62 10.70 2.70
CA ILE A 147 1.30 11.46 3.92
C ILE A 147 2.44 11.31 4.93
N GLU A 148 2.96 10.09 5.12
CA GLU A 148 4.03 9.80 6.06
C GLU A 148 5.33 10.49 5.64
N HIS A 149 5.68 10.46 4.35
CA HIS A 149 6.83 11.19 3.82
C HIS A 149 6.70 12.72 4.01
N GLU A 150 5.53 13.30 3.73
CA GLU A 150 5.31 14.75 3.93
C GLU A 150 5.31 15.12 5.43
N LEU A 151 4.76 14.25 6.30
CA LEU A 151 4.79 14.44 7.75
C LEU A 151 6.23 14.39 8.28
N GLN A 152 7.03 13.42 7.83
CA GLN A 152 8.45 13.31 8.15
C GLN A 152 9.21 14.58 7.75
N ARG A 153 8.94 15.10 6.55
CA ARG A 153 9.55 16.34 6.04
C ARG A 153 9.21 17.55 6.90
N ARG A 154 7.98 17.63 7.42
CA ARG A 154 7.55 18.69 8.34
C ARG A 154 8.18 18.54 9.72
N LEU A 155 8.29 17.33 10.26
CA LEU A 155 8.91 17.08 11.56
C LEU A 155 10.43 17.37 11.54
N GLN A 156 11.12 17.08 10.44
CA GLN A 156 12.54 17.39 10.26
C GLN A 156 12.82 18.90 10.20
N ARG A 157 11.85 19.68 9.69
CA ARG A 157 11.85 21.14 9.85
C ARG A 157 11.31 21.47 11.24
N ALA A 158 12.16 21.36 12.27
CA ALA A 158 11.80 21.80 13.62
C ALA A 158 11.20 23.22 13.56
N PRO A 159 10.00 23.47 14.12
CA PRO A 159 9.34 24.76 13.99
C PRO A 159 10.15 25.83 14.73
N GLU A 160 10.74 26.74 13.98
CA GLU A 160 11.45 27.89 14.51
C GLU A 160 10.41 28.88 15.04
N ARG A 161 10.16 28.87 16.35
CA ARG A 161 9.12 29.69 16.97
C ARG A 161 9.49 31.16 16.90
N ALA A 162 8.66 31.97 16.25
CA ALA A 162 8.87 33.41 16.18
C ALA A 162 8.61 34.05 17.56
N SER A 163 9.62 34.69 18.15
CA SER A 163 9.48 35.42 19.42
C SER A 163 8.90 36.81 19.19
N CYS A 164 7.84 37.16 19.91
CA CYS A 164 7.32 38.51 19.98
C CYS A 164 7.92 39.27 21.17
N GLY A 165 8.09 40.60 21.07
CA GLY A 165 8.56 41.44 22.18
C GLY A 165 7.70 41.39 23.46
N CYS A 166 6.45 40.90 23.37
CA CYS A 166 5.59 40.63 24.53
C CYS A 166 5.90 39.30 25.26
N GLY A 167 6.95 38.59 24.83
CA GLY A 167 7.41 37.31 25.36
C GLY A 167 6.65 36.08 24.85
N ALA A 168 5.74 36.23 23.88
CA ALA A 168 5.01 35.10 23.31
C ALA A 168 5.84 34.37 22.24
N ALA A 169 5.91 33.04 22.34
CA ALA A 169 6.41 32.17 21.29
C ALA A 169 5.27 31.82 20.32
N ASN A 170 5.43 32.21 19.06
CA ASN A 170 4.44 32.01 18.01
C ASN A 170 4.89 30.88 17.08
N ASP A 171 3.92 30.32 16.35
CA ASP A 171 4.19 29.30 15.34
C ASP A 171 5.01 29.91 14.18
N ASP A 172 5.68 29.08 13.40
CA ASP A 172 6.63 29.51 12.36
C ASP A 172 5.96 30.28 11.20
N ASP A 173 4.68 30.02 10.98
CA ASP A 173 3.83 30.68 9.98
C ASP A 173 3.01 31.86 10.54
N ALA A 174 3.18 32.20 11.82
CA ALA A 174 2.41 33.26 12.47
C ALA A 174 2.73 34.65 11.90
N ILE A 175 1.76 35.26 11.20
CA ILE A 175 1.85 36.65 10.72
C ILE A 175 1.62 37.65 11.87
N PHE A 176 0.78 37.28 12.82
CA PHE A 176 0.44 38.08 14.00
C PHE A 176 0.74 37.32 15.28
N CYS A 177 1.11 38.05 16.32
CA CYS A 177 1.33 37.46 17.64
C CYS A 177 0.00 36.96 18.23
N LYS A 178 -0.05 35.68 18.63
CA LYS A 178 -1.23 35.06 19.26
C LYS A 178 -1.62 35.66 20.62
N LYS A 179 -0.69 36.39 21.27
CA LYS A 179 -0.91 37.00 22.58
C LYS A 179 -1.31 38.48 22.50
N CYS A 180 -0.57 39.29 21.74
CA CYS A 180 -0.75 40.75 21.72
C CYS A 180 -1.20 41.32 20.36
N GLY A 181 -1.36 40.48 19.33
CA GLY A 181 -1.81 40.91 18.00
C GLY A 181 -0.79 41.70 17.18
N THR A 182 0.42 41.94 17.70
CA THR A 182 1.48 42.64 16.96
C THR A 182 1.94 41.82 15.75
N ARG A 183 2.10 42.48 14.59
CA ARG A 183 2.60 41.84 13.36
C ARG A 183 4.07 41.42 13.54
N LEU A 184 4.41 40.18 13.17
CA LEU A 184 5.74 39.57 13.41
C LEU A 184 6.66 39.59 12.17
N ARG A 185 6.10 39.60 10.96
CA ARG A 185 6.84 39.78 9.70
C ARG A 185 6.47 41.13 9.09
N ALA A 186 7.46 41.94 8.72
CA ALA A 186 7.27 43.23 8.04
C ALA A 186 6.65 43.01 6.64
#